data_AF-A0A091VE48-F1
#
_entry.id   AF-A0A091VE48-F1
#
_cell.length_a   1.000
_cell.length_b   1.000
_cell.length_c   1.000
_cell.angle_alpha   90.00
_cell.angle_beta   90.00
_cell.angle_gamma   90.00
#
_symmetry.space_group_name_H-M   'P 1'
#
loop_
_entity.id
_entity.type
_entity.pdbx_description
1 polymer ?
#
loop_
_entity_poly.entity_id
_entity_poly.type
_entity_poly.pdbx_seq_one_letter_code
_entity_poly.pdbx_strand_id
1 'polypeptide(L)' 'GCGVPAITPVIRGYNRIVNGEPAVPGSWPWQVSLQ' A
#
# COMPACT_ATOMS: atom_id res chain seq x y z
N GLY A 1 9.53 4.84 15.98
CA GLY A 1 8.28 4.09 15.75
C GLY A 1 8.34 3.46 14.38
N CYS A 2 7.64 2.34 14.17
CA CYS A 2 7.59 1.60 12.91
C CYS A 2 6.15 1.51 12.38
N GLY A 3 5.97 1.12 11.12
CA GLY A 3 4.64 0.98 10.51
C GLY A 3 3.95 2.30 10.16
N VAL A 4 4.63 3.43 10.29
CA VAL A 4 4.13 4.75 9.89
C VAL A 4 4.74 5.11 8.53
N PRO A 5 3.97 5.13 7.44
CA PRO A 5 4.49 5.47 6.13
C PRO A 5 4.73 6.99 6.01
N ALA A 6 5.79 7.38 5.29
CA ALA A 6 6.09 8.79 4.99
C ALA A 6 5.10 9.39 3.96
N ILE A 7 4.49 8.53 3.12
CA ILE A 7 3.45 8.89 2.16
C ILE A 7 2.18 8.15 2.58
N THR A 8 1.14 8.88 2.95
CA THR A 8 -0.12 8.28 3.41
C THR A 8 -0.79 7.49 2.29
N PRO A 9 -1.13 6.20 2.49
CA PRO A 9 -1.88 5.43 1.50
C PRO A 9 -3.31 5.95 1.37
N VAL A 10 -3.85 5.90 0.16
CA VAL A 10 -5.26 6.14 -0.10
C VAL A 10 -5.95 4.80 -0.22
N ILE A 11 -6.79 4.45 0.75
CA ILE A 11 -7.57 3.21 0.75
C ILE A 11 -9.01 3.55 0.38
N ARG A 12 -9.50 3.03 -0.74
CA ARG A 12 -10.90 3.20 -1.16
C ARG A 12 -11.64 1.88 -0.94
N GLY A 13 -12.93 1.97 -0.61
CA GLY A 13 -13.86 0.84 -0.59
C GLY A 13 -13.34 -0.48 0.02
N TYR A 14 -12.96 -0.51 1.31
CA TYR A 14 -12.65 -1.73 2.09
C TYR A 14 -11.96 -2.89 1.30
N ASN A 15 -10.88 -2.59 0.58
CA ASN A 15 -10.25 -3.51 -0.37
C ASN A 15 -9.87 -4.89 0.19
N ARG A 16 -10.33 -5.95 -0.50
CA ARG A 16 -10.00 -7.37 -0.27
C ARG A 16 -9.66 -8.08 -1.59
N ILE A 17 -8.87 -7.34 -2.37
CA ILE A 17 -8.38 -7.53 -3.75
C ILE A 17 -8.65 -8.89 -4.42
N VAL A 18 -9.50 -8.88 -5.46
CA VAL A 18 -9.15 -9.33 -6.82
C VAL A 18 -9.65 -8.24 -7.79
N ASN A 19 -8.77 -7.77 -8.70
CA ASN A 19 -8.85 -6.53 -9.51
C ASN A 19 -8.94 -5.22 -8.71
N GLY A 20 -8.20 -5.13 -7.61
CA GLY A 20 -8.06 -3.89 -6.84
C GLY A 20 -7.41 -2.75 -7.65
N GLU A 21 -7.15 -1.63 -6.99
CA GLU A 21 -6.57 -0.44 -7.62
C GLU A 21 -5.05 -0.30 -7.39
N PRO A 22 -4.36 0.45 -8.25
CA PRO A 22 -2.97 0.84 -8.01
C PRO A 22 -2.83 1.62 -6.71
N ALA A 23 -1.86 1.24 -5.89
CA ALA A 23 -1.48 2.01 -4.72
C ALA A 23 -0.77 3.31 -5.13
N VAL A 24 -0.82 4.32 -4.24
CA VAL A 24 0.03 5.51 -4.38
C VAL A 24 1.49 5.07 -4.32
N PRO A 25 2.35 5.45 -5.28
CA PRO A 25 3.76 5.05 -5.28
C PRO A 25 4.45 5.36 -3.95
N GLY A 26 5.13 4.37 -3.37
CA GLY A 26 5.86 4.50 -2.11
C GLY A 26 5.01 4.54 -0.84
N SER A 27 3.67 4.47 -0.92
CA SER A 27 2.79 4.52 0.25
C SER A 27 2.84 3.28 1.16
N TRP A 28 3.45 2.19 0.68
CA TRP A 28 3.70 0.96 1.44
C TRP A 28 5.22 0.69 1.51
N PRO A 29 5.97 1.37 2.39
CA PRO A 29 7.44 1.34 2.38
C PRO A 29 8.05 -0.01 2.79
N TRP A 30 7.24 -0.91 3.36
CA TRP A 30 7.64 -2.27 3.71
C TRP A 30 7.29 -3.30 2.63
N GLN A 31 6.71 -2.89 1.50
CA GLN A 31 6.47 -3.80 0.38
C GLN A 31 7.79 -4.20 -0.27
N VAL A 32 7.96 -5.50 -0.47
CA VAL A 32 9.09 -6.10 -1.17
C VAL A 32 8.57 -7.17 -2.14
N SER A 33 9.36 -7.49 -3.16
CA SER A 33 9.12 -8.62 -4.07
C SER A 33 10.29 -9.58 -3.98
N LEU A 34 9.99 -10.87 -3.93
CA LEU A 34 10.99 -11.92 -4.09
C LEU A 34 11.03 -12.36 -5.56
N GLN A 35 12.15 -12.94 -5.99
CA GLN A 35 12.39 -13.36 -7.37
C GLN A 35 12.70 -14.85 -7.44
#